data_AF-A0A534BRG9-F1
#
_entry.id   AF-A0A534BRG9-F1
#
_cell.length_a   1.000
_cell.length_b   1.000
_cell.length_c   1.000
_cell.angle_alpha   90.00
_cell.angle_beta   90.00
_cell.angle_gamma   90.00
#
_symmetry.space_group_name_H-M   'P 1'
#
loop_
_entity.id
_entity.type
_entity.pdbx_description
1 polymer ?
#
loop_
_entity_poly.entity_id
_entity_poly.type
_entity_poly.pdbx_seq_one_letter_code
_entity_poly.pdbx_strand_id
1 'polypeptide(L)'
;MRPAARTAAGAPSPAARPLAGLTRPDIERRLAAALQRGDGAAGAHCIHELWMRGEFAHNIEAALAALWSRAAASIPEWLPMRYIEWLPTAYEVALTFSCTRRGRANIYLVLLDYQDRSRGPHGLYVGMSQYSPAQRFEQHKAGIRAAGSVLRRGLEVLSGPTLHLQRIARAEAARIEAQLADALRDAGLLVAGGH
;
A
#
# COMPACT_ATOMS: atom_id res chain seq x y z
N MET A 1 23.72 5.83 9.49
CA MET A 1 22.41 6.37 9.89
C MET A 1 21.65 6.80 8.63
N ARG A 2 20.66 6.02 8.19
CA ARG A 2 19.70 6.51 7.18
C ARG A 2 18.76 7.50 7.86
N PRO A 3 18.50 8.69 7.30
CA PRO A 3 17.54 9.60 7.89
C PRO A 3 16.16 8.95 7.87
N ALA A 4 15.41 9.10 8.96
CA ALA A 4 14.00 8.74 9.00
C ALA A 4 13.30 9.46 7.84
N ALA A 5 12.56 8.72 7.02
CA ALA A 5 11.75 9.29 5.95
C ALA A 5 10.83 10.35 6.58
N ARG A 6 11.15 11.62 6.32
CA ARG A 6 10.22 12.72 6.51
C ARG A 6 9.10 12.44 5.52
N THR A 7 7.96 11.92 5.98
CA THR A 7 6.69 12.15 5.29
C THR A 7 6.62 13.64 5.01
N ALA A 8 6.74 14.01 3.74
CA ALA A 8 6.58 15.39 3.33
C ALA A 8 5.17 15.82 3.78
N ALA A 9 5.10 16.69 4.79
CA ALA A 9 3.86 17.32 5.17
C ALA A 9 3.35 18.10 3.95
N GLY A 10 2.28 17.61 3.31
CA GLY A 10 1.60 18.31 2.20
C GLY A 10 1.12 17.44 1.03
N ALA A 11 1.64 16.23 0.82
CA ALA A 11 1.16 15.38 -0.26
C ALA A 11 -0.19 14.72 0.11
N PRO A 12 -1.22 14.79 -0.76
CA PRO A 12 -2.52 14.19 -0.49
C PRO A 12 -2.41 12.66 -0.34
N SER A 13 -3.26 12.06 0.48
CA SER A 13 -3.31 10.60 0.62
C SER A 13 -3.78 9.96 -0.70
N PRO A 14 -3.20 8.82 -1.14
CA PRO A 14 -3.73 8.06 -2.28
C PRO A 14 -5.18 7.62 -2.07
N ALA A 15 -5.58 7.35 -0.83
CA ALA A 15 -6.94 6.94 -0.48
C ALA A 15 -7.99 8.04 -0.75
N ALA A 16 -7.58 9.31 -0.72
CA ALA A 16 -8.45 10.44 -1.06
C ALA A 16 -8.66 10.61 -2.57
N ARG A 17 -7.94 9.82 -3.40
CA ARG A 17 -7.99 9.86 -4.87
C ARG A 17 -8.05 11.29 -5.42
N PRO A 18 -7.01 12.12 -5.20
CA PRO A 18 -7.03 13.55 -5.55
C PRO A 18 -7.20 13.82 -7.05
N LEU A 19 -7.05 12.81 -7.91
CA LEU A 19 -7.20 12.91 -9.36
C LEU A 19 -8.50 12.27 -9.87
N ALA A 20 -9.40 11.81 -8.98
CA ALA A 20 -10.66 11.16 -9.35
C ALA A 20 -11.52 12.02 -10.28
N GLY A 21 -11.50 13.35 -10.10
CA GLY A 21 -12.25 14.29 -10.95
C GLY A 21 -11.64 14.58 -12.32
N LEU A 22 -10.43 14.10 -12.62
CA LEU A 22 -9.76 14.36 -13.90
C LEU A 22 -10.13 13.30 -14.95
N THR A 23 -10.11 13.70 -16.22
CA THR A 23 -10.25 12.76 -17.35
C THR A 23 -8.98 11.92 -17.51
N ARG A 24 -9.08 10.77 -18.17
CA ARG A 24 -7.91 9.93 -18.47
C ARG A 24 -6.83 10.69 -19.25
N PRO A 25 -7.14 11.42 -20.34
CA PRO A 25 -6.14 12.23 -21.05
C PRO A 25 -5.45 13.29 -20.18
N ASP A 26 -6.17 13.90 -19.21
CA ASP A 26 -5.54 14.84 -18.25
C ASP A 26 -4.53 14.14 -17.35
N ILE A 27 -4.85 12.94 -16.86
CA ILE A 27 -3.96 12.15 -16.01
C ILE A 27 -2.72 11.71 -16.79
N GLU A 28 -2.89 11.25 -18.04
CA GLU A 28 -1.77 10.87 -18.91
C GLU A 28 -0.86 12.05 -19.22
N ARG A 29 -1.42 13.23 -19.52
CA ARG A 29 -0.63 14.47 -19.68
C ARG A 29 0.13 14.83 -18.41
N ARG A 30 -0.52 14.74 -17.25
CA ARG A 30 0.10 15.04 -15.95
C ARG A 30 1.21 14.04 -15.62
N LEU A 31 1.02 12.75 -15.92
CA LEU A 31 2.05 11.71 -15.76
C LEU A 31 3.26 12.00 -16.65
N ALA A 32 3.05 12.29 -17.94
CA ALA A 32 4.13 12.64 -18.85
C ALA A 32 4.93 13.86 -18.35
N ALA A 33 4.23 14.90 -17.87
CA ALA A 33 4.87 16.09 -17.32
C ALA A 33 5.62 15.80 -16.00
N ALA A 34 5.10 14.91 -15.14
CA ALA A 34 5.77 14.47 -13.92
C ALA A 34 7.06 13.69 -14.23
N LEU A 35 7.03 12.80 -15.22
CA LEU A 35 8.21 12.05 -15.69
C LEU A 35 9.29 12.98 -16.26
N GLN A 36 8.89 14.00 -17.04
CA GLN A 36 9.83 14.99 -17.58
C GLN A 36 10.51 15.81 -16.47
N ARG A 37 9.80 16.13 -15.39
CA ARG A 37 10.33 16.91 -14.27
C ARG A 37 11.03 16.08 -13.19
N GLY A 38 10.98 14.75 -13.26
CA GLY A 38 11.47 13.88 -12.17
C GLY A 38 10.62 13.99 -10.90
N ASP A 39 9.32 14.26 -11.03
CA ASP A 39 8.38 14.43 -9.91
C ASP A 39 7.69 13.10 -9.57
N GLY A 40 8.31 12.35 -8.65
CA GLY A 40 7.86 11.04 -8.21
C GLY A 40 6.51 11.07 -7.51
N ALA A 41 6.22 12.12 -6.72
CA ALA A 41 4.96 12.25 -6.00
C ALA A 41 3.78 12.50 -6.95
N ALA A 42 3.93 13.43 -7.91
CA ALA A 42 2.89 13.67 -8.90
C ALA A 42 2.70 12.45 -9.82
N GLY A 43 3.78 11.80 -10.24
CA GLY A 43 3.72 10.59 -11.06
C GLY A 43 3.03 9.44 -10.34
N ALA A 44 3.33 9.23 -9.05
CA ALA A 44 2.71 8.19 -8.23
C ALA A 44 1.20 8.36 -8.15
N HIS A 45 0.70 9.59 -7.95
CA HIS A 45 -0.75 9.84 -7.94
C HIS A 45 -1.41 9.55 -9.29
N CYS A 46 -0.73 9.84 -10.40
CA CYS A 46 -1.26 9.54 -11.73
C CYS A 46 -1.33 8.03 -11.96
N ILE A 47 -0.26 7.29 -11.66
CA ILE A 47 -0.21 5.83 -11.79
C ILE A 47 -1.28 5.19 -10.91
N HIS A 48 -1.37 5.60 -9.65
CA HIS A 48 -2.37 5.11 -8.72
C HIS A 48 -3.79 5.36 -9.24
N GLU A 49 -4.10 6.56 -9.72
CA GLU A 49 -5.45 6.84 -10.23
C GLU A 49 -5.80 6.01 -11.47
N LEU A 50 -4.86 5.81 -12.41
CA LEU A 50 -5.07 4.92 -13.56
C LEU A 50 -5.31 3.48 -13.10
N TRP A 51 -4.54 3.01 -12.12
CA TRP A 51 -4.69 1.68 -11.56
C TRP A 51 -6.05 1.50 -10.86
N MET A 52 -6.49 2.49 -10.07
CA MET A 52 -7.83 2.51 -9.46
C MET A 52 -8.98 2.58 -10.48
N ARG A 53 -8.70 2.87 -11.75
CA ARG A 53 -9.66 2.85 -12.87
C ARG A 53 -9.61 1.55 -13.69
N GLY A 54 -8.84 0.56 -13.26
CA GLY A 54 -8.71 -0.71 -13.98
C GLY A 54 -7.83 -0.62 -15.23
N GLU A 55 -6.85 0.28 -15.26
CA GLU A 55 -5.86 0.31 -16.32
C GLU A 55 -5.13 -1.05 -16.45
N PHE A 56 -4.78 -1.41 -17.68
CA PHE A 56 -4.12 -2.68 -17.97
C PHE A 56 -2.77 -2.79 -17.26
N ALA A 57 -2.49 -3.99 -16.73
CA ALA A 57 -1.26 -4.29 -16.01
C ALA A 57 0.00 -3.82 -16.75
N HIS A 58 0.09 -4.11 -18.06
CA HIS A 58 1.24 -3.71 -18.89
C HIS A 58 1.50 -2.19 -18.87
N ASN A 59 0.44 -1.38 -18.93
CA ASN A 59 0.56 0.07 -18.93
C ASN A 59 1.00 0.61 -17.56
N ILE A 60 0.48 0.02 -16.49
CA ILE A 60 0.87 0.37 -15.12
C ILE A 60 2.33 -0.03 -14.86
N GLU A 61 2.74 -1.23 -15.25
CA GLU A 61 4.13 -1.69 -15.09
C GLU A 61 5.12 -0.82 -15.88
N ALA A 62 4.78 -0.46 -17.13
CA ALA A 62 5.59 0.45 -17.92
C ALA A 62 5.70 1.84 -17.27
N ALA A 63 4.59 2.37 -16.73
CA ALA A 63 4.58 3.65 -16.03
C ALA A 63 5.39 3.61 -14.72
N LEU A 64 5.28 2.52 -13.95
CA LEU A 64 6.07 2.30 -12.74
C LEU A 64 7.56 2.26 -13.08
N ALA A 65 7.96 1.47 -14.09
CA ALA A 65 9.35 1.38 -14.52
C ALA A 65 9.91 2.75 -14.96
N ALA A 66 9.13 3.51 -15.73
CA ALA A 66 9.51 4.86 -16.15
C ALA A 66 9.66 5.81 -14.95
N LEU A 67 8.73 5.76 -13.98
CA LEU A 67 8.78 6.61 -12.80
C LEU A 67 9.98 6.28 -11.92
N TRP A 68 10.24 4.99 -11.65
CA TRP A 68 11.42 4.56 -10.89
C TRP A 68 12.71 5.00 -11.56
N SER A 69 12.81 4.87 -12.89
CA SER A 69 13.99 5.31 -13.63
C SER A 69 14.25 6.82 -13.54
N ARG A 70 13.18 7.64 -13.51
CA ARG A 70 13.29 9.11 -13.60
C ARG A 70 13.25 9.83 -12.26
N ALA A 71 12.61 9.25 -11.25
CA ALA A 71 12.18 9.97 -10.06
C ALA A 71 12.26 9.14 -8.76
N ALA A 72 13.04 8.06 -8.70
CA ALA A 72 13.13 7.15 -7.55
C ALA A 72 13.21 7.85 -6.18
N ALA A 73 13.98 8.94 -6.08
CA ALA A 73 14.20 9.66 -4.83
C ALA A 73 12.96 10.39 -4.27
N SER A 74 11.96 10.66 -5.11
CA SER A 74 10.74 11.41 -4.74
C SER A 74 9.47 10.58 -4.84
N ILE A 75 9.56 9.28 -5.16
CA ILE A 75 8.42 8.37 -5.15
C ILE A 75 8.00 8.10 -3.70
N PRO A 76 6.71 8.28 -3.37
CA PRO A 76 6.23 8.02 -2.02
C PRO A 76 6.18 6.52 -1.71
N GLU A 77 6.46 6.18 -0.45
CA GLU A 77 6.47 4.78 0.05
C GLU A 77 5.11 4.06 -0.05
N TRP A 78 4.03 4.77 -0.38
CA TRP A 78 2.71 4.17 -0.55
C TRP A 78 2.45 3.61 -1.93
N LEU A 79 3.25 3.98 -2.94
CA LEU A 79 3.12 3.42 -4.28
C LEU A 79 3.80 2.06 -4.32
N PRO A 80 3.08 0.96 -4.61
CA PRO A 80 3.68 -0.36 -4.72
C PRO A 80 4.72 -0.40 -5.84
N MET A 81 5.76 -1.22 -5.65
CA MET A 81 6.83 -1.36 -6.64
C MET A 81 6.41 -2.17 -7.88
N ARG A 82 5.29 -2.88 -7.81
CA ARG A 82 4.80 -3.81 -8.84
C ARG A 82 3.29 -3.73 -8.99
N TYR A 83 2.77 -4.17 -10.13
CA TYR A 83 1.33 -4.29 -10.33
C TYR A 83 0.74 -5.42 -9.47
N ILE A 84 -0.43 -5.14 -8.91
CA ILE A 84 -1.21 -6.02 -8.03
C ILE A 84 -2.68 -5.85 -8.43
N GLU A 85 -3.24 -6.87 -9.07
CA GLU A 85 -4.58 -6.83 -9.66
C GLU A 85 -5.65 -6.36 -8.66
N TRP A 86 -5.66 -6.94 -7.45
CA TRP A 86 -6.67 -6.66 -6.43
C TRP A 86 -6.39 -5.42 -5.56
N LEU A 87 -5.37 -4.60 -5.89
CA LEU A 87 -5.05 -3.41 -5.09
C LEU A 87 -6.26 -2.47 -4.90
N PRO A 88 -7.10 -2.18 -5.92
CA PRO A 88 -8.28 -1.36 -5.74
C PRO A 88 -9.24 -1.91 -4.68
N THR A 89 -9.50 -3.21 -4.70
CA THR A 89 -10.32 -3.90 -3.69
C THR A 89 -9.75 -3.73 -2.28
N ALA A 90 -8.42 -3.80 -2.12
CA ALA A 90 -7.80 -3.58 -0.81
C ALA A 90 -8.00 -2.15 -0.29
N TYR A 91 -7.94 -1.14 -1.17
CA TYR A 91 -8.28 0.24 -0.81
C TYR A 91 -9.74 0.39 -0.41
N GLU A 92 -10.66 -0.15 -1.22
CA GLU A 92 -12.10 -0.09 -0.97
C GLU A 92 -12.47 -0.70 0.39
N VAL A 93 -11.97 -1.90 0.67
CA VAL A 93 -12.21 -2.57 1.95
C VAL A 93 -11.57 -1.77 3.11
N ALA A 94 -10.32 -1.33 2.99
CA ALA A 94 -9.69 -0.59 4.09
C ALA A 94 -10.37 0.75 4.39
N LEU A 95 -10.96 1.39 3.38
CA LEU A 95 -11.71 2.65 3.52
C LEU A 95 -13.04 2.51 4.27
N THR A 96 -13.58 1.30 4.42
CA THR A 96 -14.77 1.08 5.27
C THR A 96 -14.44 1.14 6.77
N PHE A 97 -13.16 1.11 7.12
CA PHE A 97 -12.69 1.18 8.51
C PHE A 97 -12.31 2.60 8.90
N SER A 98 -12.68 2.98 10.11
CA SER A 98 -12.28 4.22 10.75
C SER A 98 -11.88 3.96 12.20
N CYS A 99 -11.08 4.87 12.75
CA CYS A 99 -10.67 4.84 14.15
C CYS A 99 -11.10 6.12 14.85
N THR A 100 -11.51 5.99 16.10
CA THR A 100 -11.95 7.12 16.92
C THR A 100 -10.98 7.43 18.04
N ARG A 101 -10.22 6.44 18.54
CA ARG A 101 -9.31 6.61 19.66
C ARG A 101 -7.86 6.61 19.20
N ARG A 102 -7.14 7.67 19.57
CA ARG A 102 -5.71 7.80 19.31
C ARG A 102 -4.89 6.90 20.24
N GLY A 103 -3.73 6.48 19.76
CA GLY A 103 -2.78 5.65 20.49
C GLY A 103 -1.46 5.51 19.75
N ARG A 104 -0.80 4.36 19.94
CA ARG A 104 0.54 4.08 19.40
C ARG A 104 0.56 2.93 18.40
N ALA A 105 -0.56 2.24 18.20
CA ALA A 105 -0.65 1.12 17.29
C ALA A 105 -0.92 1.60 15.86
N ASN A 106 -0.49 0.81 14.89
CA ASN A 106 -0.60 1.04 13.46
C ASN A 106 -1.12 -0.23 12.81
N ILE A 107 -2.08 -0.11 11.90
CA ILE A 107 -2.46 -1.21 11.01
C ILE A 107 -1.50 -1.21 9.81
N TYR A 108 -1.12 -2.39 9.34
CA TYR A 108 -0.32 -2.52 8.13
C TYR A 108 -0.71 -3.75 7.31
N LEU A 109 -0.48 -3.63 6.01
CA LEU A 109 -0.60 -4.71 5.05
C LEU A 109 0.78 -5.05 4.49
N VAL A 110 1.03 -6.34 4.26
CA VAL A 110 2.22 -6.82 3.54
C VAL A 110 1.77 -7.64 2.34
N LEU A 111 2.34 -7.36 1.17
CA LEU A 111 2.19 -8.18 -0.02
C LEU A 111 2.93 -9.51 0.17
N LEU A 112 2.24 -10.62 -0.05
CA LEU A 112 2.79 -11.97 0.03
C LEU A 112 2.94 -12.58 -1.35
N ASP A 113 4.05 -13.30 -1.55
CA ASP A 113 4.29 -14.11 -2.73
C ASP A 113 3.64 -15.49 -2.63
N TYR A 114 2.68 -15.73 -3.52
CA TYR A 114 1.96 -16.99 -3.71
C TYR A 114 1.98 -17.45 -5.18
N GLN A 115 3.00 -17.06 -5.97
CA GLN A 115 3.15 -17.51 -7.36
C GLN A 115 3.14 -19.04 -7.53
N ASP A 116 3.51 -19.78 -6.49
CA ASP A 116 3.47 -21.24 -6.41
C ASP A 116 2.06 -21.81 -6.10
N ARG A 117 1.01 -20.97 -6.04
CA ARG A 117 -0.37 -21.35 -5.70
C ARG A 117 -1.32 -21.15 -6.88
N SER A 118 -2.34 -22.00 -6.97
CA SER A 118 -3.35 -21.96 -8.04
C SER A 118 -4.34 -20.79 -7.96
N ARG A 119 -4.38 -20.06 -6.83
CA ARG A 119 -5.33 -18.96 -6.58
C ARG A 119 -4.77 -17.56 -6.89
N GLY A 120 -3.68 -17.48 -7.67
CA GLY A 120 -3.07 -16.23 -8.10
C GLY A 120 -1.76 -15.89 -7.40
N PRO A 121 -0.97 -14.96 -7.96
CA PRO A 121 0.43 -14.77 -7.60
C PRO A 121 0.64 -14.06 -6.25
N HIS A 122 -0.36 -13.38 -5.73
CA HIS A 122 -0.20 -12.49 -4.58
C HIS A 122 -1.31 -12.66 -3.54
N GLY A 123 -0.91 -12.60 -2.27
CA GLY A 123 -1.83 -12.47 -1.13
C GLY A 123 -1.46 -11.30 -0.22
N LEU A 124 -2.16 -11.21 0.90
CA LEU A 124 -1.99 -10.19 1.93
C LEU A 124 -1.66 -10.81 3.28
N TYR A 125 -0.83 -10.12 4.04
CA TYR A 125 -0.79 -10.27 5.49
C TYR A 125 -1.34 -9.01 6.15
N VAL A 126 -2.27 -9.17 7.08
CA VAL A 126 -2.80 -8.09 7.92
C VAL A 126 -2.16 -8.17 9.30
N GLY A 127 -1.66 -7.03 9.77
CA GLY A 127 -1.04 -6.93 11.09
C GLY A 127 -1.29 -5.61 11.79
N MET A 128 -1.14 -5.63 13.12
CA MET A 128 -0.99 -4.41 13.93
C MET A 128 0.33 -4.38 14.71
N SER A 129 0.85 -3.18 14.98
CA SER A 129 2.11 -2.99 15.69
C SER A 129 2.22 -1.60 16.31
N GLN A 130 2.94 -1.48 17.42
CA GLN A 130 3.35 -0.16 17.95
C GLN A 130 4.52 0.48 17.17
N TYR A 131 5.23 -0.32 16.37
CA TYR A 131 6.28 0.16 15.47
C TYR A 131 5.66 0.67 14.17
N SER A 132 6.41 1.43 13.36
CA SER A 132 5.94 1.76 12.02
C SER A 132 5.79 0.49 11.17
N PRO A 133 4.91 0.50 10.16
CA PRO A 133 4.75 -0.63 9.24
C PRO A 133 6.08 -1.12 8.65
N ALA A 134 6.91 -0.21 8.14
CA ALA A 134 8.23 -0.53 7.60
C ALA A 134 9.16 -1.15 8.66
N GLN A 135 9.24 -0.56 9.86
CA GLN A 135 10.04 -1.12 10.96
C GLN A 135 9.58 -2.52 11.35
N ARG A 136 8.26 -2.75 11.39
CA ARG A 136 7.71 -4.05 11.75
C ARG A 136 7.98 -5.10 10.67
N PHE A 137 7.91 -4.72 9.41
CA PHE A 137 8.28 -5.57 8.29
C PHE A 137 9.76 -6.00 8.38
N GLU A 138 10.68 -5.06 8.63
CA GLU A 138 12.10 -5.39 8.83
C GLU A 138 12.31 -6.35 10.00
N GLN A 139 11.61 -6.17 11.12
CA GLN A 139 11.65 -7.11 12.23
C GLN A 139 11.20 -8.52 11.82
N HIS A 140 10.12 -8.63 11.03
CA HIS A 140 9.68 -9.92 10.49
C HIS A 140 10.75 -10.55 9.61
N LYS A 141 11.37 -9.78 8.71
CA LYS A 141 12.44 -10.25 7.82
C LYS A 141 13.71 -10.66 8.58
N ALA A 142 13.96 -10.05 9.74
CA ALA A 142 15.04 -10.42 10.65
C ALA A 142 14.69 -11.59 11.60
N GLY A 143 13.50 -12.19 11.50
CA GLY A 143 13.07 -13.28 12.38
C GLY A 143 12.60 -12.84 13.78
N ILE A 144 12.51 -11.54 14.05
CA ILE A 144 12.18 -11.00 15.37
C ILE A 144 10.66 -11.01 15.57
N ARG A 145 10.19 -11.95 16.39
CA ARG A 145 8.76 -12.19 16.65
C ARG A 145 7.98 -12.32 15.33
N ALA A 146 8.57 -13.04 14.38
CA ALA A 146 8.11 -13.00 13.00
C ALA A 146 6.86 -13.86 12.76
N ALA A 147 5.96 -13.38 11.90
CA ALA A 147 4.93 -14.20 11.29
C ALA A 147 5.58 -15.03 10.16
N GLY A 148 5.41 -16.35 10.19
CA GLY A 148 6.07 -17.24 9.24
C GLY A 148 5.72 -16.95 7.77
N SER A 149 4.51 -16.46 7.49
CA SER A 149 4.10 -15.99 6.15
C SER A 149 4.91 -14.79 5.70
N VAL A 150 5.03 -13.74 6.53
CA VAL A 150 5.79 -12.53 6.21
C VAL A 150 7.28 -12.82 6.09
N LEU A 151 7.84 -13.61 7.02
CA LEU A 151 9.26 -13.98 6.99
C LEU A 151 9.62 -14.66 5.67
N ARG A 152 8.86 -15.69 5.28
CA ARG A 152 9.16 -16.51 4.10
C ARG A 152 8.70 -15.89 2.78
N ARG A 153 7.59 -15.16 2.77
CA ARG A 153 6.89 -14.75 1.55
C ARG A 153 6.58 -13.25 1.45
N GLY A 154 6.89 -12.46 2.49
CA GLY A 154 6.67 -11.02 2.46
C GLY A 154 7.58 -10.33 1.44
N LEU A 155 6.96 -9.62 0.51
CA LEU A 155 7.61 -8.88 -0.59
C LEU A 155 7.81 -7.39 -0.24
N GLU A 156 6.74 -6.70 0.14
CA GLU A 156 6.76 -5.27 0.45
C GLU A 156 5.57 -4.88 1.34
N VAL A 157 5.69 -3.73 2.02
CA VAL A 157 4.59 -3.15 2.81
C VAL A 157 3.67 -2.37 1.88
N LEU A 158 2.36 -2.66 1.91
CA LEU A 158 1.35 -1.88 1.19
C LEU A 158 0.79 -0.82 2.13
N SER A 159 1.51 0.28 2.29
CA SER A 159 1.14 1.31 3.26
C SER A 159 -0.11 2.11 2.84
N GLY A 160 -0.29 2.31 1.53
CA GLY A 160 -1.35 3.12 0.92
C GLY A 160 -2.77 2.85 1.43
N PRO A 161 -3.28 1.61 1.35
CA PRO A 161 -4.63 1.27 1.82
C PRO A 161 -4.88 1.59 3.30
N THR A 162 -3.84 1.59 4.15
CA THR A 162 -3.99 1.75 5.60
C THR A 162 -3.42 3.05 6.16
N LEU A 163 -3.05 4.02 5.32
CA LEU A 163 -2.45 5.29 5.78
C LEU A 163 -3.34 6.07 6.75
N HIS A 164 -4.66 5.93 6.67
CA HIS A 164 -5.61 6.57 7.61
C HIS A 164 -5.77 5.81 8.93
N LEU A 165 -5.32 4.56 9.02
CA LEU A 165 -5.43 3.67 10.19
C LEU A 165 -4.15 3.63 11.02
N GLN A 166 -3.58 4.80 11.28
CA GLN A 166 -2.31 4.96 11.99
C GLN A 166 -2.50 5.67 13.34
N ARG A 167 -1.64 5.35 14.31
CA ARG A 167 -1.65 5.93 15.67
C ARG A 167 -2.98 5.77 16.39
N ILE A 168 -3.46 4.53 16.46
CA ILE A 168 -4.74 4.15 17.05
C ILE A 168 -4.55 3.45 18.40
N ALA A 169 -5.59 3.45 19.23
CA ALA A 169 -5.57 2.74 20.51
C ALA A 169 -5.41 1.23 20.27
N ARG A 170 -4.63 0.54 21.11
CA ARG A 170 -4.28 -0.87 20.89
C ARG A 170 -5.49 -1.79 20.78
N ALA A 171 -6.51 -1.61 21.65
CA ALA A 171 -7.72 -2.42 21.62
C ALA A 171 -8.52 -2.21 20.32
N GLU A 172 -8.57 -0.96 19.83
CA GLU A 172 -9.21 -0.63 18.55
C GLU A 172 -8.40 -1.19 17.38
N ALA A 173 -7.07 -1.17 17.46
CA ALA A 173 -6.19 -1.78 16.47
C ALA A 173 -6.41 -3.29 16.34
N ALA A 174 -6.49 -4.01 17.47
CA ALA A 174 -6.74 -5.45 17.47
C ALA A 174 -8.11 -5.78 16.84
N ARG A 175 -9.15 -4.99 17.16
CA ARG A 175 -10.47 -5.14 16.53
C ARG A 175 -10.41 -4.90 15.02
N ILE A 176 -9.79 -3.80 14.58
CA ILE A 176 -9.68 -3.44 13.16
C ILE A 176 -8.83 -4.46 12.41
N GLU A 177 -7.72 -4.93 12.98
CA GLU A 177 -6.85 -5.96 12.39
C GLU A 177 -7.63 -7.24 12.06
N ALA A 178 -8.39 -7.77 13.03
CA ALA A 178 -9.22 -8.96 12.83
C ALA A 178 -10.31 -8.73 11.77
N GLN A 179 -11.10 -7.66 11.92
CA GLN A 179 -12.22 -7.38 11.02
C GLN A 179 -11.77 -7.03 9.60
N LEU A 180 -10.65 -6.33 9.44
CA LEU A 180 -10.08 -6.03 8.13
C LEU A 180 -9.59 -7.31 7.44
N ALA A 181 -8.97 -8.22 8.18
CA ALA A 181 -8.56 -9.51 7.62
C ALA A 181 -9.76 -10.32 7.12
N ASP A 182 -10.85 -10.36 7.88
CA ASP A 182 -12.08 -11.05 7.48
C ASP A 182 -12.74 -10.37 6.27
N ALA A 183 -12.88 -9.04 6.28
CA ALA A 183 -13.46 -8.31 5.16
C ALA A 183 -12.65 -8.47 3.85
N LEU A 184 -11.32 -8.56 3.94
CA LEU A 184 -10.47 -8.83 2.78
C LEU A 184 -10.65 -10.27 2.26
N ARG A 185 -10.86 -11.26 3.15
CA ARG A 185 -11.18 -12.64 2.74
C ARG A 185 -12.55 -12.72 2.08
N ASP A 186 -13.54 -12.03 2.63
CA ASP A 186 -14.90 -11.96 2.09
C ASP A 186 -14.92 -11.29 0.71
N ALA A 187 -14.02 -10.34 0.46
CA ALA A 187 -13.77 -9.75 -0.85
C ALA A 187 -13.00 -10.67 -1.81
N GLY A 188 -12.68 -11.91 -1.41
CA GLY A 188 -12.04 -12.93 -2.24
C GLY A 188 -10.51 -12.93 -2.23
N LEU A 189 -9.85 -12.09 -1.41
CA LEU A 189 -8.39 -12.02 -1.37
C LEU A 189 -7.80 -13.14 -0.50
N LEU A 190 -6.59 -13.59 -0.85
CA LEU A 190 -5.82 -14.53 -0.04
C LEU A 190 -5.19 -13.80 1.14
N VAL A 191 -5.66 -14.06 2.37
CA VAL A 191 -5.23 -13.31 3.56
C VAL A 191 -4.64 -14.21 4.64
N ALA A 192 -3.45 -13.86 5.13
CA ALA A 192 -2.83 -14.37 6.34
C ALA A 192 -2.85 -13.32 7.48
N GLY A 193 -2.80 -13.77 8.74
CA GLY A 193 -2.87 -12.87 9.90
C GLY A 193 -4.32 -12.53 10.30
N GLY A 194 -4.49 -11.49 11.12
CA GLY A 194 -5.81 -11.12 11.66
C GLY A 194 -6.25 -11.92 12.91
N HIS A 195 -5.31 -12.33 13.76
CA HIS A 195 -5.55 -13.13 14.96
C HIS A 195 -4.98 -12.47 16.22
#